data_AF-A0A9W9U697-F1
#
_entry.id   AF-A0A9W9U697-F1
#
_cell.length_a   1.000
_cell.length_b   1.000
_cell.length_c   1.000
_cell.angle_alpha   90.00
_cell.angle_beta   90.00
_cell.angle_gamma   90.00
#
_symmetry.space_group_name_H-M   'P 1'
#
loop_
_entity.id
_entity.type
_entity.pdbx_description
1 polymer ?
#
loop_
_entity_poly.entity_id
_entity_poly.type
_entity_poly.pdbx_seq_one_letter_code
_entity_poly.pdbx_strand_id
1 'polypeptide(L)'
;MSSELLCLDVAIDHRIRHQIKPSRGEQGEHSIAHFIKLEDLYRSLDRIDHFEFLVTADLAGPLRMGGILVILHRPTNDHPFSEGTDRVVEKSPTLRALKDAFELFDISLTGEVSLIDAFPFLPRADLRTTGVDAYNARSNRHFSSFLGAVVAKQPQVALSDVTSKALESARYFLSGG
;
A
#
# COMPACT_ATOMS: atom_id res chain seq x y z
N MET A 1 15.96 -16.76 21.04
CA MET A 1 14.50 -16.80 20.83
C MET A 1 14.26 -16.43 19.38
N SER A 2 13.90 -17.38 18.53
CA SER A 2 13.67 -17.17 17.10
C SER A 2 12.38 -16.38 16.92
N SER A 3 12.46 -15.17 16.33
CA SER A 3 11.25 -14.46 15.92
C SER A 3 10.65 -15.22 14.74
N GLU A 4 9.48 -15.82 14.95
CA GLU A 4 8.65 -16.30 13.84
C GLU A 4 8.26 -15.07 13.02
N LEU A 5 8.91 -14.92 11.86
CA LEU A 5 8.49 -14.01 10.81
C LEU A 5 7.19 -14.56 10.25
N LEU A 6 6.07 -14.15 10.86
CA LEU A 6 4.72 -14.40 10.38
C LEU A 6 4.56 -13.62 9.07
N CYS A 7 4.79 -14.30 7.96
CA CYS A 7 4.62 -13.75 6.62
C CYS A 7 3.37 -14.39 6.02
N LEU A 8 2.31 -13.58 5.91
CA LEU A 8 1.03 -13.83 5.23
C LEU A 8 0.64 -15.32 5.20
N ASP A 9 -0.19 -15.74 6.15
CA ASP A 9 -0.73 -17.09 6.34
C ASP A 9 -1.69 -17.48 5.19
N VAL A 10 -1.17 -17.49 3.97
CA VAL A 10 -1.91 -17.66 2.72
C VAL A 10 -1.55 -19.02 2.16
N ALA A 11 -2.49 -19.97 2.28
CA ALA A 11 -2.40 -21.24 1.59
C ALA A 11 -2.56 -21.02 0.08
N ILE A 12 -1.50 -21.27 -0.69
CA ILE A 12 -1.53 -21.16 -2.17
C ILE A 12 -1.88 -22.53 -2.76
N ASP A 13 -3.09 -22.67 -3.30
CA ASP A 13 -3.51 -23.86 -4.04
C ASP A 13 -3.13 -23.75 -5.52
N HIS A 14 -2.35 -24.71 -6.01
CA HIS A 14 -1.87 -24.77 -7.40
C HIS A 14 -2.98 -24.79 -8.46
N ARG A 15 -4.23 -25.12 -8.09
CA ARG A 15 -5.40 -25.09 -8.98
C ARG A 15 -5.88 -23.67 -9.27
N ILE A 16 -5.56 -22.69 -8.40
CA ILE A 16 -5.94 -21.29 -8.56
C ILE A 16 -5.24 -20.65 -9.78
N ARG A 17 -4.03 -21.11 -10.14
CA ARG A 17 -3.29 -20.61 -11.32
C ARG A 17 -4.10 -20.67 -12.63
N HIS A 18 -5.00 -21.65 -12.79
CA HIS A 18 -5.84 -21.76 -13.98
C HIS A 18 -7.08 -20.88 -13.95
N GLN A 19 -7.43 -20.36 -12.77
CA GLN A 19 -8.61 -19.53 -12.53
C GLN A 19 -8.26 -18.04 -12.53
N ILE A 20 -7.05 -17.68 -12.11
CA ILE A 20 -6.50 -16.33 -12.24
C ILE A 20 -5.88 -16.20 -13.62
N LYS A 21 -6.66 -15.77 -14.60
CA LYS A 21 -6.10 -15.25 -15.86
C LYS A 21 -5.63 -13.82 -15.58
N PRO A 22 -4.39 -13.44 -15.96
CA PRO A 22 -4.01 -12.03 -15.98
C PRO A 22 -5.07 -11.31 -16.80
N SER A 23 -5.75 -10.34 -16.21
CA SER A 23 -6.67 -9.49 -16.96
C SER A 23 -5.81 -8.71 -17.95
N ARG A 24 -5.73 -9.22 -19.18
CA ARG A 24 -5.11 -8.52 -20.30
C ARG A 24 -5.93 -7.26 -20.57
N GLY A 25 -5.59 -6.21 -19.84
CA GLY A 25 -5.83 -4.82 -20.21
C GLY A 25 -7.24 -4.46 -20.63
N GLU A 26 -8.28 -4.91 -19.91
CA GLU A 26 -9.50 -4.09 -19.95
C GLU A 26 -9.18 -2.76 -19.25
N GLN A 27 -9.29 -1.71 -20.04
CA GLN A 27 -8.80 -0.37 -19.81
C GLN A 27 -9.47 0.24 -18.56
N GLY A 28 -8.84 0.07 -17.40
CA GLY A 28 -9.13 0.95 -16.28
C GLY A 28 -8.87 2.39 -16.72
N GLU A 29 -9.84 3.27 -16.57
CA GLU A 29 -9.68 4.69 -16.91
C GLU A 29 -8.42 5.24 -16.23
N HIS A 30 -7.60 5.93 -17.03
CA HIS A 30 -6.43 6.63 -16.50
C HIS A 30 -6.88 7.69 -15.50
N SER A 31 -6.39 7.58 -14.28
CA SER A 31 -6.71 8.51 -13.20
C SER A 31 -5.52 8.67 -12.28
N ILE A 32 -5.14 9.93 -12.07
CA ILE A 32 -4.09 10.33 -11.12
C ILE A 32 -4.67 10.71 -9.76
N ALA A 33 -5.99 10.57 -9.56
CA ALA A 33 -6.68 11.09 -8.37
C ALA A 33 -6.15 10.48 -7.05
N HIS A 34 -5.79 9.19 -7.06
CA HIS A 34 -5.20 8.54 -5.89
C HIS A 34 -3.79 9.06 -5.57
N PHE A 35 -2.99 9.37 -6.60
CA PHE A 35 -1.69 10.02 -6.43
C PHE A 35 -1.83 11.42 -5.85
N ILE A 36 -2.81 12.20 -6.31
CA ILE A 36 -3.07 13.54 -5.77
C ILE A 36 -3.33 13.46 -4.26
N LYS A 37 -4.06 12.45 -3.77
CA LYS A 37 -4.29 12.27 -2.32
C LYS A 37 -3.02 11.99 -1.54
N LEU A 38 -2.10 11.21 -2.10
CA LEU A 38 -0.80 10.92 -1.49
C LEU A 38 0.13 12.13 -1.55
N GLU A 39 0.13 12.87 -2.67
CA GLU A 39 0.92 14.08 -2.86
C GLU A 39 0.44 15.22 -1.95
N ASP A 40 -0.86 15.45 -1.84
CA ASP A 40 -1.45 16.42 -0.93
C ASP A 40 -1.04 16.11 0.52
N LEU A 41 -1.07 14.84 0.91
CA LEU A 41 -0.59 14.42 2.22
C LEU A 41 0.90 14.74 2.37
N TYR A 42 1.75 14.31 1.44
CA TYR A 42 3.19 14.55 1.46
C TYR A 42 3.54 16.05 1.58
N ARG A 43 2.95 16.89 0.73
CA ARG A 43 3.18 18.35 0.72
C ARG A 43 2.78 19.03 2.02
N SER A 44 1.90 18.40 2.78
CA SER A 44 1.34 18.93 4.01
C SER A 44 2.11 18.53 5.26
N LEU A 45 3.23 17.82 5.08
CA LEU A 45 4.08 17.29 6.14
C LEU A 45 5.41 18.05 6.12
N ASP A 46 5.81 18.56 7.28
CA ASP A 46 6.93 19.52 7.37
C ASP A 46 8.31 18.90 7.06
N ARG A 47 8.44 17.57 7.13
CA ARG A 47 9.72 16.84 6.98
C ARG A 47 9.52 15.38 6.57
N ILE A 48 9.37 15.12 5.27
CA ILE A 48 9.50 13.77 4.70
C ILE A 48 10.64 13.75 3.71
N ASP A 49 11.36 12.63 3.68
CA ASP A 49 12.36 12.38 2.65
C ASP A 49 11.70 12.34 1.27
N HIS A 50 12.18 13.17 0.34
CA HIS A 50 11.67 13.16 -1.03
C HIS A 50 11.72 11.76 -1.66
N PHE A 51 12.72 10.96 -1.30
CA PHE A 51 12.83 9.59 -1.78
C PHE A 51 11.71 8.68 -1.27
N GLU A 52 11.22 8.90 -0.04
CA GLU A 52 10.07 8.16 0.48
C GLU A 52 8.83 8.41 -0.37
N PHE A 53 8.57 9.68 -0.72
CA PHE A 53 7.46 10.00 -1.64
C PHE A 53 7.61 9.32 -3.00
N LEU A 54 8.81 9.34 -3.60
CA LEU A 54 9.03 8.71 -4.91
C LEU A 54 8.76 7.21 -4.87
N VAL A 55 9.24 6.51 -3.84
CA VAL A 55 8.99 5.07 -3.68
C VAL A 55 7.52 4.78 -3.38
N THR A 56 6.89 5.55 -2.49
CA THR A 56 5.45 5.41 -2.21
C THR A 56 4.61 5.65 -3.47
N ALA A 57 4.97 6.65 -4.28
CA ALA A 57 4.30 6.95 -5.52
C ALA A 57 4.48 5.80 -6.54
N ASP A 58 5.69 5.29 -6.71
CA ASP A 58 5.95 4.17 -7.62
C ASP A 58 5.18 2.90 -7.23
N LEU A 59 5.18 2.57 -5.93
CA LEU A 59 4.39 1.45 -5.39
C LEU A 59 2.87 1.67 -5.47
N ALA A 60 2.39 2.92 -5.39
CA ALA A 60 0.97 3.25 -5.54
C ALA A 60 0.48 3.17 -6.99
N GLY A 61 1.40 3.10 -7.97
CA GLY A 61 1.08 2.86 -9.38
C GLY A 61 0.35 1.54 -9.60
N PRO A 62 -0.21 1.27 -10.79
CA PRO A 62 -0.23 2.13 -11.98
C PRO A 62 -1.22 3.29 -11.93
N LEU A 63 -1.05 4.30 -12.81
CA LEU A 63 -1.93 5.48 -12.96
C LEU A 63 -3.27 5.17 -13.68
N ARG A 64 -3.98 4.16 -13.19
CA ARG A 64 -5.31 3.74 -13.64
C ARG A 64 -6.18 3.37 -12.46
N MET A 65 -7.50 3.50 -12.62
CA MET A 65 -8.47 2.93 -11.70
C MET A 65 -8.55 1.40 -11.84
N GLY A 66 -9.06 0.73 -10.81
CA GLY A 66 -9.11 -0.73 -10.75
C GLY A 66 -7.76 -1.37 -10.41
N GLY A 67 -7.57 -2.60 -10.89
CA GLY A 67 -6.49 -3.49 -10.53
C GLY A 67 -6.66 -4.16 -9.16
N ILE A 68 -5.55 -4.80 -8.78
CA ILE A 68 -5.34 -5.35 -7.45
C ILE A 68 -4.71 -4.25 -6.61
N LEU A 69 -5.29 -3.99 -5.44
CA LEU A 69 -4.72 -3.13 -4.41
C LEU A 69 -4.26 -3.99 -3.23
N VAL A 70 -3.01 -3.81 -2.83
CA VAL A 70 -2.45 -4.31 -1.57
C VAL A 70 -2.44 -3.15 -0.58
N ILE A 71 -3.04 -3.39 0.58
CA ILE A 71 -3.09 -2.45 1.70
C ILE A 71 -2.17 -2.98 2.79
N LEU A 72 -1.09 -2.26 3.02
CA LEU A 72 -0.19 -2.50 4.15
C LEU A 72 -0.49 -1.51 5.27
N HIS A 73 0.01 -1.78 6.47
CA HIS A 73 -0.28 -0.91 7.60
C HIS A 73 0.48 0.42 7.52
N ARG A 74 1.80 0.38 7.38
CA ARG A 74 2.69 1.55 7.36
C ARG A 74 4.10 1.17 6.88
N PRO A 75 4.91 2.14 6.41
CA PRO A 75 6.31 1.88 6.09
C PRO A 75 7.11 1.47 7.34
N THR A 76 8.14 0.64 7.13
CA THR A 76 9.13 0.36 8.18
C THR A 76 10.01 1.58 8.44
N ASN A 77 10.62 1.66 9.62
CA ASN A 77 11.42 2.83 10.03
C ASN A 77 12.75 2.94 9.27
N ASP A 78 13.16 1.89 8.57
CA ASP A 78 14.52 1.66 8.06
C ASP A 78 14.54 1.30 6.57
N HIS A 79 13.45 1.61 5.84
CA HIS A 79 13.44 1.44 4.39
C HIS A 79 14.53 2.29 3.73
N PRO A 80 15.31 1.71 2.80
CA PRO A 80 16.34 2.43 2.06
C PRO A 80 15.71 3.24 0.91
N PHE A 81 14.84 4.21 1.23
CA PHE A 81 14.10 4.95 0.21
C PHE A 81 15.00 5.62 -0.83
N SER A 82 16.14 6.16 -0.39
CA SER A 82 17.15 6.78 -1.26
C SER A 82 17.80 5.84 -2.27
N GLU A 83 17.67 4.52 -2.09
CA GLU A 83 18.15 3.51 -3.02
C GLU A 83 17.10 3.08 -4.06
N GLY A 84 15.88 3.64 -3.98
CA GLY A 84 14.79 3.39 -4.92
C GLY A 84 13.92 2.17 -4.62
N THR A 85 12.84 2.03 -5.40
CA THR A 85 11.77 1.05 -5.15
C THR A 85 12.26 -0.39 -5.12
N ASP A 86 13.10 -0.80 -6.07
CA ASP A 86 13.63 -2.18 -6.13
C ASP A 86 14.37 -2.55 -4.85
N ARG A 87 15.17 -1.63 -4.31
CA ARG A 87 15.93 -1.86 -3.07
C ARG A 87 15.01 -1.91 -1.85
N VAL A 88 13.99 -1.06 -1.81
CA VAL A 88 12.95 -1.08 -0.77
C VAL A 88 12.19 -2.41 -0.78
N VAL A 89 11.81 -2.91 -1.96
CA VAL A 89 11.12 -4.20 -2.13
C VAL A 89 12.01 -5.35 -1.67
N GLU A 90 13.26 -5.42 -2.12
CA GLU A 90 14.19 -6.50 -1.78
C GLU A 90 14.57 -6.54 -0.29
N LYS A 91 14.64 -5.38 0.36
CA LYS A 91 15.02 -5.28 1.78
C LYS A 91 13.87 -5.51 2.75
N SER A 92 12.64 -5.31 2.30
CA SER A 92 11.45 -5.55 3.12
C SER A 92 10.99 -7.01 3.00
N PRO A 93 10.98 -7.80 4.08
CA PRO A 93 10.49 -9.18 4.03
C PRO A 93 9.06 -9.28 3.49
N THR A 94 8.19 -8.33 3.86
CA THR A 94 6.79 -8.28 3.40
C THR A 94 6.70 -7.96 1.91
N LEU A 95 7.42 -6.94 1.43
CA LEU A 95 7.36 -6.57 0.01
C LEU A 95 8.00 -7.63 -0.88
N ARG A 96 9.10 -8.24 -0.44
CA ARG A 96 9.72 -9.36 -1.14
C ARG A 96 8.79 -10.57 -1.23
N ALA A 97 8.12 -10.93 -0.13
CA ALA A 97 7.16 -12.03 -0.16
C ALA A 97 5.96 -11.73 -1.08
N LEU A 98 5.48 -10.49 -1.12
CA LEU A 98 4.45 -10.09 -2.08
C LEU A 98 4.95 -10.18 -3.52
N LYS A 99 6.18 -9.72 -3.78
CA LYS A 99 6.83 -9.85 -5.10
C LYS A 99 6.87 -11.31 -5.53
N ASP A 100 7.43 -12.19 -4.68
CA ASP A 100 7.51 -13.63 -4.94
C ASP A 100 6.10 -14.23 -5.20
N ALA A 101 5.10 -13.82 -4.43
CA ALA A 101 3.72 -14.30 -4.57
C ALA A 101 3.07 -13.86 -5.89
N PHE A 102 3.24 -12.62 -6.33
CA PHE A 102 2.70 -12.13 -7.59
C PHE A 102 3.46 -12.67 -8.81
N GLU A 103 4.77 -12.88 -8.70
CA GLU A 103 5.58 -13.52 -9.74
C GLU A 103 5.09 -14.95 -10.05
N LEU A 104 4.50 -15.67 -9.07
CA LEU A 104 3.87 -16.98 -9.33
C LEU A 104 2.72 -16.94 -10.33
N PHE A 105 2.18 -15.74 -10.62
CA PHE A 105 1.07 -15.51 -11.55
C PHE A 105 1.49 -14.65 -12.76
N ASP A 106 2.80 -14.44 -12.98
CA ASP A 106 3.34 -13.55 -14.02
C ASP A 106 2.82 -12.10 -13.88
N ILE A 107 2.66 -11.61 -12.64
CA ILE A 107 2.24 -10.23 -12.34
C ILE A 107 3.40 -9.51 -11.65
N SER A 108 3.79 -8.35 -12.17
CA SER A 108 4.79 -7.50 -11.52
C SER A 108 4.19 -6.77 -10.32
N LEU A 109 4.84 -6.86 -9.15
CA LEU A 109 4.44 -6.07 -7.98
C LEU A 109 4.51 -4.58 -8.27
N THR A 110 5.53 -4.12 -9.00
CA THR A 110 5.67 -2.73 -9.43
C THR A 110 5.01 -2.54 -10.80
N GLY A 111 4.14 -1.54 -10.94
CA GLY A 111 3.52 -1.15 -12.20
C GLY A 111 2.26 -1.93 -12.60
N GLU A 112 1.98 -3.10 -12.02
CA GLU A 112 0.73 -3.84 -12.29
C GLU A 112 -0.20 -3.96 -11.07
N VAL A 113 0.39 -4.04 -9.88
CA VAL A 113 -0.31 -4.05 -8.58
C VAL A 113 -0.10 -2.69 -7.91
N SER A 114 -1.15 -2.16 -7.29
CA SER A 114 -1.03 -0.98 -6.44
C SER A 114 -0.81 -1.37 -5.01
N LEU A 115 0.13 -0.72 -4.35
CA LEU A 115 0.44 -0.90 -2.94
C LEU A 115 0.32 0.44 -2.23
N ILE A 116 -0.54 0.51 -1.21
CA ILE A 116 -0.78 1.72 -0.44
C ILE A 116 -0.78 1.38 1.04
N ASP A 117 0.00 2.10 1.84
CA ASP A 117 -0.05 2.00 3.30
C ASP A 117 -1.30 2.69 3.86
N ALA A 118 -1.89 2.15 4.93
CA ALA A 118 -2.99 2.78 5.66
C ALA A 118 -2.53 4.04 6.41
N PHE A 119 -1.26 4.09 6.79
CA PHE A 119 -0.61 5.25 7.41
C PHE A 119 0.68 5.60 6.64
N PRO A 120 0.57 6.05 5.38
CA PRO A 120 1.73 6.37 4.56
C PRO A 120 2.48 7.55 5.19
N PHE A 121 3.81 7.58 5.14
CA PHE A 121 4.64 8.63 5.75
C PHE A 121 4.49 8.78 7.27
N LEU A 122 4.04 7.73 7.98
CA LEU A 122 3.95 7.73 9.43
C LEU A 122 4.64 6.49 10.03
N PRO A 123 6.00 6.49 10.08
CA PRO A 123 6.75 5.42 10.69
C PRO A 123 6.36 5.23 12.16
N ARG A 124 6.56 4.02 12.70
CA ARG A 124 6.28 3.75 14.13
C ARG A 124 7.27 4.47 15.05
N ALA A 125 8.47 4.80 14.56
CA ALA A 125 9.46 5.57 15.31
C ALA A 125 8.93 6.94 15.75
N ASP A 126 8.07 7.58 14.95
CA ASP A 126 7.48 8.89 15.26
C ASP A 126 6.65 8.88 16.55
N LEU A 127 6.08 7.74 16.95
CA LEU A 127 5.32 7.63 18.19
C LEU A 127 6.17 7.98 19.41
N ARG A 128 7.45 7.59 19.40
CA ARG A 128 8.38 7.85 20.51
C ARG A 128 8.82 9.30 20.56
N THR A 129 8.84 10.00 19.42
CA THR A 129 9.35 11.37 19.32
C THR A 129 8.26 12.41 19.49
N THR A 130 7.02 12.15 19.03
CA THR A 130 5.91 13.12 19.11
C THR A 130 4.97 12.90 20.29
N GLY A 131 5.03 11.76 20.96
CA GLY A 131 4.09 11.37 22.00
C GLY A 131 2.75 10.86 21.44
N VAL A 132 1.97 10.19 22.30
CA VAL A 132 0.77 9.42 21.90
C VAL A 132 -0.32 10.31 21.28
N ASP A 133 -0.66 11.43 21.91
CA ASP A 133 -1.79 12.26 21.47
C ASP A 133 -1.52 12.93 20.10
N ALA A 134 -0.34 13.50 19.92
CA ALA A 134 0.07 14.07 18.64
C ALA A 134 0.19 13.00 17.54
N TYR A 135 0.69 11.81 17.89
CA TYR A 135 0.77 10.69 16.97
C TYR A 135 -0.62 10.21 16.52
N ASN A 136 -1.59 10.14 17.44
CA ASN A 136 -2.97 9.79 17.11
C ASN A 136 -3.64 10.84 16.22
N ALA A 137 -3.40 12.13 16.49
CA ALA A 137 -3.93 13.21 15.64
C ALA A 137 -3.37 13.12 14.22
N ARG A 138 -2.06 12.84 14.06
CA ARG A 138 -1.44 12.57 12.75
C ARG A 138 -2.05 11.33 12.11
N SER A 139 -2.19 10.23 12.85
CA SER A 139 -2.73 8.97 12.35
C SER A 139 -4.09 9.15 11.64
N ASN A 140 -4.99 9.96 12.19
CA ASN A 140 -6.29 10.25 11.56
C ASN A 140 -6.15 10.93 10.20
N ARG A 141 -5.24 11.90 10.07
CA ARG A 141 -4.98 12.61 8.82
C ARG A 141 -4.41 11.66 7.75
N HIS A 142 -3.41 10.87 8.12
CA HIS A 142 -2.77 9.93 7.21
C HIS A 142 -3.76 8.85 6.73
N PHE A 143 -4.59 8.34 7.65
CA PHE A 143 -5.64 7.39 7.34
C PHE A 143 -6.72 7.97 6.43
N SER A 144 -7.12 9.22 6.64
CA SER A 144 -8.09 9.90 5.76
C SER A 144 -7.57 10.06 4.33
N SER A 145 -6.30 10.42 4.15
CA SER A 145 -5.66 10.47 2.84
C SER A 145 -5.56 9.09 2.19
N PHE A 146 -5.22 8.05 2.96
CA PHE A 146 -5.28 6.67 2.51
C PHE A 146 -6.67 6.30 1.98
N LEU A 147 -7.73 6.54 2.76
CA LEU A 147 -9.10 6.24 2.33
C LEU A 147 -9.46 6.99 1.03
N GLY A 148 -9.09 8.26 0.94
CA GLY A 148 -9.26 9.05 -0.28
C GLY A 148 -8.53 8.42 -1.48
N ALA A 149 -7.32 7.92 -1.29
CA ALA A 149 -6.56 7.24 -2.32
C ALA A 149 -7.21 5.91 -2.74
N VAL A 150 -7.69 5.10 -1.80
CA VAL A 150 -8.39 3.84 -2.08
C VAL A 150 -9.69 4.08 -2.84
N VAL A 151 -10.49 5.07 -2.42
CA VAL A 151 -11.73 5.46 -3.10
C VAL A 151 -11.44 5.95 -4.52
N ALA A 152 -10.43 6.78 -4.69
CA ALA A 152 -10.01 7.24 -6.01
C ALA A 152 -9.44 6.11 -6.90
N LYS A 153 -8.87 5.08 -6.28
CA LYS A 153 -8.31 3.93 -6.99
C LYS A 153 -9.38 2.97 -7.49
N GLN A 154 -10.49 2.83 -6.76
CA GLN A 154 -11.59 1.90 -7.09
C GLN A 154 -11.11 0.47 -7.43
N PRO A 155 -10.34 -0.21 -6.55
CA PRO A 155 -9.80 -1.53 -6.85
C PRO A 155 -10.90 -2.58 -7.00
N GLN A 156 -10.75 -3.54 -7.93
CA GLN A 156 -11.66 -4.70 -8.00
C GLN A 156 -11.35 -5.72 -6.90
N VAL A 157 -10.08 -5.81 -6.50
CA VAL A 157 -9.61 -6.72 -5.45
C VAL A 157 -8.73 -5.93 -4.48
N ALA A 158 -9.02 -6.04 -3.19
CA ALA A 158 -8.18 -5.48 -2.13
C ALA A 158 -7.66 -6.62 -1.23
N LEU A 159 -6.33 -6.71 -1.11
CA LEU A 159 -5.64 -7.58 -0.16
C LEU A 159 -5.14 -6.72 0.99
N SER A 160 -5.38 -7.10 2.24
CA SER A 160 -5.06 -6.24 3.38
C SER A 160 -4.59 -7.04 4.59
N ASP A 161 -3.49 -6.60 5.20
CA ASP A 161 -3.07 -7.08 6.53
C ASP A 161 -3.73 -6.29 7.68
N VAL A 162 -4.35 -5.15 7.33
CA VAL A 162 -4.99 -4.26 8.30
C VAL A 162 -6.31 -4.86 8.76
N THR A 163 -6.54 -4.85 10.08
CA THR A 163 -7.75 -5.42 10.72
C THR A 163 -9.06 -4.98 10.04
N SER A 164 -10.06 -5.88 10.09
CA SER A 164 -11.37 -5.76 9.44
C SER A 164 -12.08 -4.42 9.63
N LYS A 165 -11.89 -3.72 10.76
CA LYS A 165 -12.48 -2.38 11.01
C LYS A 165 -12.00 -1.30 10.04
N ALA A 166 -10.75 -1.33 9.62
CA ALA A 166 -10.22 -0.38 8.64
C ALA A 166 -10.83 -0.64 7.26
N LEU A 167 -11.03 -1.91 6.91
CA LEU A 167 -11.69 -2.34 5.67
C LEU A 167 -13.20 -2.06 5.69
N GLU A 168 -13.87 -2.19 6.83
CA GLU A 168 -15.28 -1.80 7.00
C GLU A 168 -15.47 -0.29 6.79
N SER A 169 -14.55 0.51 7.32
CA SER A 169 -14.54 1.96 7.09
C SER A 169 -14.36 2.27 5.60
N ALA A 170 -13.37 1.66 4.95
CA ALA A 170 -13.15 1.82 3.50
C ALA A 170 -14.35 1.34 2.67
N ARG A 171 -14.97 0.21 3.02
CA ARG A 171 -16.18 -0.30 2.36
C ARG A 171 -17.36 0.65 2.51
N TYR A 172 -17.60 1.21 3.69
CA TYR A 172 -18.65 2.20 3.92
C TYR A 172 -18.46 3.43 3.01
N PHE A 173 -17.22 3.92 2.87
CA PHE A 173 -16.91 5.01 1.94
C PHE A 173 -17.08 4.64 0.46
N LEU A 174 -16.75 3.40 0.07
CA LEU A 174 -16.90 2.91 -1.30
C LEU A 174 -18.36 2.64 -1.68
N SER A 175 -19.22 2.29 -0.72
CA SER A 175 -20.65 2.02 -0.99
C SER A 175 -21.51 3.28 -1.14
N GLY A 176 -20.95 4.47 -0.88
CA GLY A 176 -21.71 5.72 -0.84
C GLY A 176 -22.69 5.71 0.33
N GLY A 177 -22.28 6.25 1.47
CA GLY A 177 -23.15 6.45 2.63
C GLY A 177 -24.39 7.29 2.33
#